data_AF-A0AAW6BE93-F1
#
_entry.id   AF-A0AAW6BE93-F1
#
_cell.length_a   1.000
_cell.length_b   1.000
_cell.length_c   1.000
_cell.angle_alpha   90.00
_cell.angle_beta   90.00
_cell.angle_gamma   90.00
#
_symmetry.space_group_name_H-M   'P 1'
#
loop_
_entity.id
_entity.type
_entity.pdbx_description
1 polymer ?
#
loop_
_entity_poly.entity_id
_entity_poly.type
_entity_poly.pdbx_seq_one_letter_code
_entity_poly.pdbx_strand_id
1 'polypeptide(L)'
;MNRVTFIILLISFISSTLFLIVSIAIYKINQKKMDKIIYLYMEKGFCLSTGAYIGHFMGIHGQIYPAVFFYKLLTGKRIRINRPDSKYMPQESYDFIQSLPSSLTHWIKVYFITINIGGAFFFITMAIYLFQKYA
;
A
#
# COMPACT_ATOMS: atom_id res chain seq x y z
N MET A 1 22.87 -21.22 -14.54
CA MET A 1 21.57 -21.42 -13.86
C MET A 1 20.96 -22.73 -14.34
N ASN A 2 20.50 -23.59 -13.42
CA ASN A 2 19.82 -24.83 -13.83
C ASN A 2 18.39 -24.54 -14.33
N ARG A 3 17.80 -25.49 -15.08
CA ARG A 3 16.47 -25.31 -15.70
C ARG A 3 15.38 -25.01 -14.66
N VAL A 4 15.44 -25.64 -13.49
CA VAL A 4 14.46 -25.48 -12.41
C VAL A 4 14.47 -24.05 -11.87
N THR A 5 15.65 -23.49 -11.55
CA THR A 5 15.77 -22.12 -11.04
C THR A 5 15.35 -21.10 -12.09
N PHE A 6 15.63 -21.34 -13.37
CA PHE A 6 15.15 -20.48 -14.45
C PHE A 6 13.61 -20.46 -14.52
N ILE A 7 12.97 -21.62 -14.42
CA ILE A 7 11.50 -21.74 -14.40
C ILE A 7 10.92 -21.00 -13.18
N ILE A 8 11.51 -21.15 -12.00
CA ILE A 8 11.07 -20.46 -10.78
C ILE A 8 11.16 -18.94 -10.95
N LEU A 9 12.28 -18.43 -11.49
CA LEU A 9 12.45 -17.00 -11.77
C LEU A 9 11.37 -16.50 -12.74
N LEU A 10 11.14 -17.21 -13.83
CA LEU A 10 10.16 -16.83 -14.85
C LEU A 10 8.75 -16.75 -14.26
N ILE A 11 8.33 -17.79 -13.53
CA ILE A 11 7.02 -17.83 -12.87
C ILE A 11 6.88 -16.70 -11.85
N SER A 12 7.93 -16.46 -11.05
CA SER A 12 7.91 -15.40 -10.02
C SER A 12 7.82 -14.01 -10.66
N PHE A 13 8.58 -13.76 -11.74
CA PHE A 13 8.56 -12.49 -12.44
C PHE A 13 7.20 -12.22 -13.12
N ILE A 14 6.63 -13.22 -13.80
CA ILE A 14 5.29 -13.12 -14.40
C ILE A 14 4.25 -12.87 -13.32
N SER A 15 4.30 -13.62 -12.21
CA SER A 15 3.37 -13.45 -11.08
C SER A 15 3.47 -12.04 -10.49
N SER A 16 4.68 -11.57 -10.23
CA SER A 16 4.93 -10.19 -9.75
C SER A 16 4.29 -9.15 -10.66
N THR A 17 4.49 -9.28 -11.98
CA THR A 17 3.96 -8.34 -12.97
C THR A 17 2.44 -8.37 -13.01
N LEU A 18 1.84 -9.56 -12.97
CA LEU A 18 0.38 -9.73 -12.93
C LEU A 18 -0.22 -9.08 -11.69
N PHE A 19 0.32 -9.36 -10.50
CA PHE A 19 -0.14 -8.76 -9.24
C PHE A 19 0.03 -7.23 -9.24
N LEU A 20 1.10 -6.71 -9.83
CA LEU A 20 1.29 -5.26 -9.97
C LEU A 20 0.18 -4.65 -10.83
N ILE A 21 -0.10 -5.20 -12.02
CA ILE A 21 -1.17 -4.72 -12.91
C ILE A 21 -2.53 -4.77 -12.20
N VAL A 22 -2.84 -5.90 -11.55
CA VAL A 22 -4.10 -6.06 -10.80
C VAL A 22 -4.20 -5.03 -9.67
N SER A 23 -3.12 -4.77 -8.92
CA SER A 23 -3.13 -3.76 -7.87
C SER A 23 -3.39 -2.34 -8.39
N ILE A 24 -2.78 -1.97 -9.52
CA ILE A 24 -3.02 -0.68 -10.20
C ILE A 24 -4.48 -0.58 -10.63
N ALA A 25 -5.04 -1.65 -11.21
CA ALA A 25 -6.44 -1.69 -11.60
C ALA A 25 -7.39 -1.52 -10.39
N ILE A 26 -7.14 -2.24 -9.29
CA ILE A 26 -7.92 -2.12 -8.05
C ILE A 26 -7.91 -0.67 -7.55
N TYR A 27 -6.74 -0.04 -7.49
CA TYR A 27 -6.64 1.33 -7.03
C TYR A 27 -7.34 2.29 -7.98
N LYS A 28 -7.15 2.13 -9.30
CA LYS A 28 -7.76 2.98 -10.32
C LYS A 28 -9.29 2.96 -10.24
N ILE A 29 -9.88 1.77 -10.10
CA ILE A 29 -11.34 1.60 -9.95
C ILE A 29 -11.84 2.30 -8.68
N ASN A 30 -11.05 2.26 -7.60
CA ASN A 30 -11.43 2.83 -6.30
C ASN A 30 -10.85 4.22 -6.04
N GLN A 31 -10.28 4.90 -7.05
CA GLN A 31 -9.59 6.19 -6.87
C GLN A 31 -10.51 7.24 -6.23
N LYS A 32 -11.76 7.36 -6.72
CA LYS A 32 -12.76 8.26 -6.13
C LYS A 32 -13.08 7.95 -4.67
N LYS A 33 -13.00 6.68 -4.26
CA LYS A 33 -13.19 6.29 -2.85
C LYS A 33 -12.01 6.74 -2.00
N MET A 34 -10.78 6.62 -2.50
CA MET A 34 -9.60 7.14 -1.81
C MET A 34 -9.69 8.66 -1.64
N ASP A 35 -10.04 9.38 -2.70
CA ASP A 35 -10.19 10.85 -2.66
C ASP A 35 -11.25 11.27 -1.62
N LYS A 36 -12.38 10.55 -1.58
CA LYS A 36 -13.42 10.76 -0.56
C LYS A 36 -12.93 10.48 0.85
N ILE A 37 -12.17 9.41 1.08
CA ILE A 37 -11.60 9.10 2.40
C ILE A 37 -10.65 10.24 2.84
N ILE A 38 -9.78 10.68 1.94
CA ILE A 38 -8.84 11.78 2.20
C ILE A 38 -9.59 13.07 2.55
N TYR A 39 -10.60 13.43 1.76
CA TYR A 39 -11.43 14.60 2.01
C TYR A 39 -12.07 14.55 3.40
N LEU A 40 -12.79 13.47 3.72
CA LEU A 40 -13.46 13.31 5.02
C LEU A 40 -12.47 13.33 6.19
N TYR A 41 -11.29 12.76 5.99
CA TYR A 41 -10.23 12.74 7.01
C TYR A 41 -9.66 14.14 7.27
N MET A 42 -9.42 14.92 6.22
CA MET A 42 -8.92 16.29 6.32
C MET A 42 -10.00 17.27 6.83
N GLU A 43 -11.26 17.07 6.45
CA GLU A 43 -12.41 17.85 6.93
C GLU A 43 -12.58 17.73 8.45
N LYS A 44 -12.25 16.57 9.03
CA LYS A 44 -12.18 16.37 10.49
C LYS A 44 -10.97 17.04 11.17
N GLY A 45 -10.09 17.68 10.40
CA GLY A 45 -8.88 18.32 10.91
C GLY A 45 -7.70 17.36 11.11
N PHE A 46 -7.82 16.09 10.71
CA PHE A 46 -6.72 15.14 10.85
C PHE A 46 -5.65 15.35 9.78
N CYS A 47 -4.38 15.20 10.17
CA CYS A 47 -3.26 15.37 9.26
C CYS A 47 -2.90 14.07 8.53
N LEU A 48 -2.68 14.18 7.22
CA LEU A 48 -2.00 13.13 6.47
C LEU A 48 -0.52 13.09 6.83
N SER A 49 0.08 11.90 6.77
CA SER A 49 1.54 11.81 6.69
C SER A 49 2.04 12.47 5.40
N THR A 50 3.26 13.02 5.41
CA THR A 50 3.90 13.65 4.24
C THR A 50 3.86 12.72 3.02
N GLY A 51 4.19 11.44 3.21
CA GLY A 51 4.13 10.45 2.12
C GLY A 51 2.72 10.26 1.56
N ALA A 52 1.69 10.17 2.42
CA ALA A 52 0.31 10.04 1.97
C ALA A 52 -0.18 11.28 1.20
N TYR A 53 0.21 12.48 1.66
CA TYR A 53 -0.11 13.74 1.00
C TYR A 53 0.53 13.83 -0.39
N ILE A 54 1.85 13.60 -0.48
CA ILE A 54 2.59 13.60 -1.76
C ILE A 54 2.05 12.52 -2.69
N GLY A 55 1.79 11.32 -2.16
CA GLY A 55 1.29 10.21 -2.96
C GLY A 55 -0.10 10.47 -3.52
N HIS A 56 -0.98 11.13 -2.77
CA HIS A 56 -2.27 11.59 -3.28
C HIS A 56 -2.10 12.60 -4.44
N PHE A 57 -1.20 13.58 -4.29
CA PHE A 57 -0.92 14.56 -5.34
C PHE A 57 -0.37 13.92 -6.63
N MET A 58 0.40 12.84 -6.52
CA MET A 58 0.92 12.07 -7.65
C MET A 58 -0.11 11.13 -8.30
N GLY A 59 -1.35 11.08 -7.79
CA GLY A 59 -2.42 10.24 -8.32
C GLY A 59 -2.06 8.75 -8.32
N ILE A 60 -2.13 8.11 -9.48
CA ILE A 60 -1.82 6.67 -9.63
C ILE A 60 -0.35 6.37 -9.32
N HIS A 61 0.58 7.27 -9.68
CA HIS A 61 2.02 7.03 -9.46
C HIS A 61 2.38 7.03 -7.98
N GLY A 62 1.63 7.74 -7.15
CA GLY A 62 1.80 7.79 -5.70
C GLY A 62 0.88 6.88 -4.91
N GLN A 63 0.08 6.04 -5.58
CA GLN A 63 -1.06 5.31 -4.99
C GLN A 63 -0.73 4.48 -3.75
N ILE A 64 0.50 3.96 -3.66
CA ILE A 64 0.91 3.10 -2.55
C ILE A 64 0.97 3.86 -1.23
N TYR A 65 1.32 5.15 -1.24
CA TYR A 65 1.50 5.91 -0.02
C TYR A 65 0.19 6.18 0.74
N PRO A 66 -0.87 6.77 0.14
CA PRO A 66 -2.14 6.94 0.83
C PRO A 66 -2.78 5.59 1.16
N ALA A 67 -2.68 4.59 0.27
CA ALA A 67 -3.22 3.26 0.53
C ALA A 67 -2.59 2.59 1.76
N VAL A 68 -1.26 2.62 1.89
CA VAL A 68 -0.55 2.07 3.06
C VAL A 68 -0.88 2.86 4.32
N PHE A 69 -0.98 4.19 4.23
CA PHE A 69 -1.34 5.04 5.35
C PHE A 69 -2.72 4.67 5.91
N PHE A 70 -3.76 4.65 5.06
CA PHE A 70 -5.11 4.30 5.50
C PHE A 70 -5.25 2.82 5.86
N TYR A 71 -4.51 1.92 5.21
CA TYR A 71 -4.44 0.52 5.64
C TYR A 71 -3.96 0.40 7.11
N LYS A 72 -2.93 1.16 7.49
CA LYS A 72 -2.43 1.15 8.88
C LYS A 72 -3.47 1.68 9.86
N LEU A 73 -4.17 2.77 9.52
CA LEU A 73 -5.28 3.28 10.35
C LEU A 73 -6.42 2.27 10.49
N LEU A 74 -6.85 1.64 9.38
CA LEU A 74 -7.89 0.61 9.35
C LEU A 74 -7.54 -0.65 10.14
N THR A 75 -6.25 -0.91 10.37
CA THR A 75 -5.77 -2.11 11.07
C THR A 75 -5.18 -1.81 12.45
N GLY A 76 -5.30 -0.56 12.93
CA GLY A 76 -4.76 -0.16 14.24
C GLY A 76 -3.23 -0.21 14.32
N LYS A 77 -2.52 -0.28 13.19
CA LYS A 77 -1.05 -0.31 13.18
C LYS A 77 -0.52 1.06 13.58
N ARG A 78 0.38 1.09 14.57
CA ARG A 78 1.00 2.32 15.06
C ARG A 78 1.72 3.07 13.93
N ILE A 79 1.35 4.34 13.75
CA ILE A 79 2.00 5.26 12.82
C ILE A 79 2.77 6.27 13.67
N ARG A 80 4.09 6.32 13.46
CA ARG A 80 4.91 7.35 14.07
C ARG A 80 4.68 8.67 13.33
N ILE A 81 4.33 9.71 14.08
CA ILE A 81 4.33 11.09 13.60
C ILE A 81 5.32 11.81 14.48
N ASN A 82 6.37 12.42 13.92
CA ASN A 82 7.32 13.20 14.71
C ASN A 82 6.75 14.60 14.91
N ARG A 83 5.57 14.70 15.54
CA ARG A 83 5.06 16.01 15.95
C ARG A 83 5.64 16.39 17.32
N PRO A 84 5.74 17.70 17.63
CA PRO A 84 6.27 18.15 18.91
C PRO A 84 5.47 17.64 20.12
N ASP A 85 4.15 17.47 19.95
CA ASP A 85 3.16 17.12 20.96
C ASP A 85 2.91 15.61 21.10
N SER A 86 3.18 14.82 20.05
CA SER A 86 3.03 13.36 20.09
C SER A 86 3.96 12.65 19.12
N LYS A 87 4.54 11.55 19.60
CA LYS A 87 5.35 10.61 18.79
C LYS A 87 4.51 9.73 17.87
N TYR A 88 3.21 9.58 18.15
CA TYR A 88 2.34 8.63 17.45
C TYR A 88 1.01 9.28 17.03
N MET A 89 0.41 8.73 15.98
CA MET A 89 -0.89 9.19 15.50
C MET A 89 -1.94 9.09 16.62
N PRO A 90 -2.76 10.14 16.85
CA PRO A 90 -3.83 10.11 17.84
C PRO A 90 -4.84 8.99 17.58
N GLN A 91 -5.41 8.44 18.65
CA GLN A 91 -6.38 7.34 18.56
C GLN A 91 -7.63 7.73 17.75
N GLU A 92 -8.07 8.99 17.85
CA GLU A 92 -9.22 9.53 17.12
C GLU A 92 -9.11 9.34 15.60
N SER A 93 -7.90 9.41 15.05
CA SER A 93 -7.66 9.17 13.62
C SER A 93 -7.91 7.71 13.22
N TYR A 94 -7.62 6.77 14.12
CA TYR A 94 -7.90 5.34 13.91
C TYR A 94 -9.40 5.08 14.02
N ASP A 95 -10.02 5.55 15.10
CA ASP A 95 -11.43 5.34 15.39
C ASP A 95 -12.30 5.89 14.26
N PHE A 96 -11.97 7.09 13.78
CA PHE A 96 -12.65 7.70 12.63
C PHE A 96 -12.57 6.80 11.38
N ILE A 97 -11.37 6.42 10.97
CA ILE A 97 -11.20 5.60 9.76
C ILE A 97 -11.86 4.22 9.90
N GLN A 98 -11.86 3.64 11.09
CA GLN A 98 -12.52 2.36 11.37
C GLN A 98 -14.04 2.46 11.41
N SER A 99 -14.59 3.63 11.76
CA SER A 99 -16.03 3.89 11.71
C SER A 99 -16.60 4.10 10.30
N LEU A 100 -15.74 4.35 9.29
CA LEU A 100 -16.19 4.51 7.90
C LEU A 100 -16.79 3.22 7.35
N PRO A 101 -17.81 3.31 6.48
CA PRO A 101 -18.49 2.12 5.95
C PRO A 101 -17.53 1.22 5.17
N SER A 102 -17.67 -0.09 5.36
CA SER A 102 -16.84 -1.11 4.70
C SER A 102 -16.86 -0.99 3.16
N SER A 103 -17.98 -0.58 2.58
CA SER A 103 -18.10 -0.31 1.13
C SER A 103 -17.11 0.74 0.61
N LEU A 104 -16.66 1.64 1.50
CA LEU A 104 -15.69 2.69 1.22
C LEU A 104 -14.25 2.23 1.48
N THR A 105 -14.01 1.36 2.46
CA THR A 105 -12.66 1.07 2.99
C THR A 105 -12.12 -0.33 2.71
N HIS A 106 -12.99 -1.32 2.49
CA HIS A 106 -12.58 -2.73 2.37
C HIS A 106 -11.57 -2.97 1.24
N TRP A 107 -11.74 -2.29 0.11
CA TRP A 107 -10.84 -2.40 -1.05
C TRP A 107 -9.39 -2.04 -0.72
N ILE A 108 -9.13 -1.21 0.30
CA ILE A 108 -7.77 -0.84 0.73
C ILE A 108 -7.03 -2.07 1.27
N LYS A 109 -7.72 -2.94 2.01
CA LYS A 109 -7.15 -4.20 2.52
C LYS A 109 -6.83 -5.15 1.36
N VAL A 110 -7.75 -5.27 0.40
CA VAL A 110 -7.55 -6.08 -0.82
C VAL A 110 -6.34 -5.57 -1.59
N TYR A 111 -6.32 -4.27 -1.91
CA TYR A 111 -5.20 -3.61 -2.58
C TYR A 111 -3.86 -3.86 -1.86
N PHE A 112 -3.83 -3.66 -0.54
CA PHE A 112 -2.61 -3.85 0.26
C PHE A 112 -2.12 -5.29 0.18
N ILE A 113 -3.00 -6.29 0.27
CA ILE A 113 -2.62 -7.70 0.14
C ILE A 113 -2.08 -7.98 -1.27
N THR A 114 -2.81 -7.55 -2.31
CA THR A 114 -2.43 -7.76 -3.71
C THR A 114 -1.04 -7.20 -4.03
N ILE A 115 -0.76 -5.94 -3.65
CA ILE A 115 0.55 -5.33 -3.93
C ILE A 115 1.68 -6.01 -3.15
N ASN A 116 1.44 -6.46 -1.91
CA ASN A 116 2.47 -7.15 -1.11
C ASN A 116 2.75 -8.55 -1.63
N ILE A 117 1.76 -9.28 -2.15
CA ILE A 117 1.99 -10.57 -2.82
C ILE A 117 2.86 -10.36 -4.07
N GLY A 118 2.53 -9.37 -4.89
CA GLY A 118 3.37 -9.01 -6.05
C GLY A 118 4.80 -8.64 -5.64
N GLY A 119 4.93 -7.80 -4.62
CA GLY A 119 6.23 -7.43 -4.05
C GLY A 119 7.04 -8.63 -3.54
N ALA A 120 6.40 -9.60 -2.88
CA ALA A 120 7.08 -10.81 -2.42
C ALA A 120 7.68 -11.61 -3.59
N PHE A 121 6.90 -11.81 -4.67
CA PHE A 121 7.41 -12.46 -5.88
C PHE A 121 8.55 -11.68 -6.53
N PHE A 122 8.47 -10.34 -6.55
CA PHE A 122 9.55 -9.48 -7.02
C PHE A 122 10.83 -9.69 -6.20
N PHE A 123 10.73 -9.66 -4.87
CA PHE A 123 11.88 -9.82 -3.98
C PHE A 123 12.51 -11.22 -4.08
N ILE A 124 11.71 -12.27 -4.21
CA ILE A 124 12.22 -13.64 -4.45
C ILE A 124 13.02 -13.68 -5.76
N THR A 125 12.46 -13.09 -6.83
CA THR A 125 13.13 -13.01 -8.14
C THR A 125 14.46 -12.27 -8.03
N MET A 126 14.46 -11.12 -7.37
CA MET A 126 15.67 -10.29 -7.16
C MET A 126 16.71 -11.04 -6.32
N ALA A 127 16.31 -11.66 -5.22
CA ALA A 127 17.22 -12.39 -4.33
C ALA A 127 17.92 -13.53 -5.08
N ILE A 128 17.16 -14.37 -5.79
CA ILE A 128 17.73 -15.47 -6.58
C ILE A 128 18.71 -14.93 -7.63
N TYR A 129 18.35 -13.86 -8.35
CA TYR A 129 19.23 -13.24 -9.35
C TYR A 129 20.53 -12.73 -8.72
N LEU A 130 20.45 -12.03 -7.59
CA LEU A 130 21.62 -11.48 -6.89
C LEU A 130 22.53 -12.59 -6.36
N PHE A 131 21.97 -13.63 -5.73
CA PHE A 131 22.76 -14.78 -5.28
C PHE A 131 23.48 -15.45 -6.45
N GLN A 132 22.81 -15.69 -7.57
CA GLN A 132 23.47 -16.30 -8.73
C GLN A 132 24.60 -15.46 -9.34
N LYS A 133 24.50 -14.14 -9.24
CA LYS A 133 25.46 -13.23 -9.86
C LYS A 133 26.66 -12.93 -8.97
N TYR A 134 26.48 -12.96 -7.65
CA TYR A 134 27.43 -12.41 -6.70
C TYR A 134 27.84 -13.34 -5.54
N ALA A 135 27.20 -14.50 -5.38
CA ALA A 135 27.56 -15.50 -4.36
C ALA A 135 28.01 -16.81 -5.03
#